data_AF-A0A7X7QL22-F1
#
_entry.id   AF-A0A7X7QL22-F1
#
_cell.length_a   1.000
_cell.length_b   1.000
_cell.length_c   1.000
_cell.angle_alpha   90.00
_cell.angle_beta   90.00
_cell.angle_gamma   90.00
#
_symmetry.space_group_name_H-M   'P 1'
#
loop_
_entity.id
_entity.type
_entity.pdbx_description
1 polymer ?
#
loop_
_entity_poly.entity_id
_entity_poly.type
_entity_poly.pdbx_seq_one_letter_code
_entity_poly.pdbx_strand_id
1 'polypeptide(L)'
;CQLHLEWSAPVEVKGDSQGRGNSGVFMMGLYEIQVLDCYQNQTYADGTTGALYGQSPPLVNACRAPGLWQTYDLIWIAPRFAGDRLISPAYVTLFFNGVLVHLMKDVQGTTQHRKTTEYKAHAPVGPLKLQDHRDLVRFRNIWYRPLTAYDQTAPA
;
A
#
# COMPACT_ATOMS: atom_id res chain seq x y z
N CYS A 1 -9.55 -3.69 8.02
CA CYS A 1 -9.11 -5.08 7.76
C CYS A 1 -7.64 -5.23 8.09
N GLN A 2 -7.19 -6.47 8.22
CA GLN A 2 -5.78 -6.85 8.16
C GLN A 2 -5.54 -7.52 6.81
N LEU A 3 -4.48 -7.12 6.13
CA LEU A 3 -4.01 -7.70 4.88
C LEU A 3 -2.57 -8.14 5.08
N HIS A 4 -2.24 -9.33 4.60
CA HIS A 4 -0.87 -9.76 4.42
C HIS A 4 -0.65 -10.09 2.96
N LEU A 5 0.53 -9.77 2.47
CA LEU A 5 1.02 -10.24 1.18
C LEU A 5 2.54 -10.27 1.17
N GLU A 6 3.06 -11.11 0.30
CA GLU A 6 4.48 -11.15 -0.02
C GLU A 6 4.68 -10.80 -1.49
N TRP A 7 5.73 -10.04 -1.77
CA TRP A 7 6.13 -9.67 -3.11
C TRP A 7 7.63 -9.80 -3.34
N SER A 8 8.04 -9.93 -4.58
CA SER A 8 9.45 -10.09 -4.95
C SER A 8 9.71 -9.38 -6.28
N ALA A 9 10.64 -8.43 -6.23
CA ALA A 9 11.24 -7.80 -7.42
C ALA A 9 12.02 -8.85 -8.24
N PRO A 10 12.23 -8.62 -9.55
CA PRO A 10 12.92 -9.59 -10.40
C PRO A 10 14.39 -9.71 -9.98
N VAL A 11 14.99 -10.89 -10.17
CA VAL A 11 16.43 -11.11 -9.87
C VAL A 11 17.30 -10.28 -10.82
N GLU A 12 16.90 -10.21 -12.09
CA GLU A 12 17.54 -9.34 -13.08
C GLU A 12 17.06 -7.90 -12.86
N VAL A 13 17.97 -7.04 -12.41
CA VAL A 13 17.70 -5.62 -12.19
C VAL A 13 17.73 -4.87 -13.51
N LYS A 14 16.62 -4.19 -13.84
CA LYS A 14 16.48 -3.32 -15.01
C LYS A 14 15.84 -2.00 -14.60
N GLY A 15 16.29 -0.92 -15.23
CA GLY A 15 15.80 0.43 -14.97
C GLY A 15 16.29 1.05 -13.67
N ASP A 16 15.78 2.24 -13.38
CA ASP A 16 16.07 3.05 -12.22
C ASP A 16 14.81 3.80 -11.76
N SER A 17 14.85 4.34 -10.54
CA SER A 17 13.75 5.10 -9.96
C SER A 17 12.43 4.31 -10.05
N GLN A 18 11.37 4.91 -10.61
CA GLN A 18 10.06 4.28 -10.80
C GLN A 18 9.99 3.25 -11.93
N GLY A 19 11.05 3.07 -12.72
CA GLY A 19 11.10 2.10 -13.81
C GLY A 19 11.78 0.79 -13.42
N ARG A 20 11.91 0.50 -12.13
CA ARG A 20 12.63 -0.65 -11.60
C ARG A 20 11.75 -1.47 -10.65
N GLY A 21 11.12 -2.51 -11.18
CA GLY A 21 10.32 -3.44 -10.39
C GLY A 21 9.08 -2.79 -9.77
N ASN A 22 8.41 -1.91 -10.53
CA ASN A 22 7.27 -1.13 -10.04
C ASN A 22 5.96 -1.93 -10.09
N SER A 23 5.18 -1.81 -9.03
CA SER A 23 3.82 -2.30 -8.91
C SER A 23 3.14 -1.49 -7.79
N GLY A 24 2.00 -1.94 -7.30
CA GLY A 24 1.30 -1.25 -6.24
C GLY A 24 0.20 -2.12 -5.67
N VAL A 25 -0.05 -1.94 -4.37
CA VAL A 25 -1.14 -2.59 -3.64
C VAL A 25 -2.19 -1.52 -3.36
N PHE A 26 -3.31 -1.60 -4.08
CA PHE A 26 -4.39 -0.63 -3.99
C PHE A 26 -5.48 -1.13 -3.05
N MET A 27 -5.61 -0.46 -1.91
CA MET A 27 -6.73 -0.64 -1.00
C MET A 27 -7.98 0.00 -1.59
N MET A 28 -9.09 -0.73 -1.57
CA MET A 28 -10.37 -0.31 -2.16
C MET A 28 -10.27 0.01 -3.66
N GLY A 29 -9.20 -0.42 -4.35
CA GLY A 29 -8.89 -0.06 -5.73
C GLY A 29 -8.43 1.39 -5.94
N LEU A 30 -8.24 2.17 -4.86
CA LEU A 30 -8.08 3.63 -4.91
C LEU A 30 -6.84 4.16 -4.20
N TYR A 31 -6.34 3.44 -3.19
CA TYR A 31 -5.30 3.93 -2.29
C TYR A 31 -4.07 3.04 -2.34
N GLU A 32 -3.03 3.51 -3.00
CA GLU A 32 -1.82 2.75 -3.31
C GLU A 32 -0.81 2.77 -2.16
N ILE A 33 -0.48 1.56 -1.70
CA ILE A 33 0.78 1.27 -1.02
C ILE A 33 1.77 0.88 -2.10
N GLN A 34 2.83 1.68 -2.23
CA GLN A 34 3.76 1.54 -3.33
C GLN A 34 4.58 0.25 -3.24
N VAL A 35 4.70 -0.49 -4.35
CA VAL A 35 5.63 -1.62 -4.48
C VAL A 35 6.70 -1.23 -5.49
N LEU A 36 7.96 -1.24 -5.08
CA LEU A 36 9.07 -0.85 -5.94
C LEU A 36 10.33 -1.57 -5.50
N ASP A 37 11.30 -1.77 -6.38
CA ASP A 37 12.63 -2.16 -5.95
C ASP A 37 13.43 -0.91 -5.56
N CYS A 38 13.39 -0.54 -4.27
CA CYS A 38 14.22 0.53 -3.70
C CYS A 38 15.50 0.01 -3.02
N TYR A 39 15.95 -1.22 -3.29
CA TYR A 39 17.26 -1.68 -2.80
C TYR A 39 18.37 -1.04 -3.63
N GLN A 40 19.08 -0.07 -3.02
CA GLN A 40 20.10 0.74 -3.70
C GLN A 40 19.57 1.41 -4.97
N ASN A 41 18.31 1.86 -4.93
CA ASN A 41 17.66 2.56 -6.04
C ASN A 41 16.93 3.78 -5.48
N GLN A 42 17.44 4.97 -5.80
CA GLN A 42 16.88 6.22 -5.32
C GLN A 42 15.71 6.67 -6.21
N THR A 43 14.65 7.17 -5.58
CA THR A 43 13.50 7.79 -6.24
C THR A 43 12.96 8.92 -5.36
N TYR A 44 11.86 9.56 -5.76
CA TYR A 44 11.22 10.59 -4.93
C TYR A 44 10.56 9.97 -3.68
N ALA A 45 10.63 10.68 -2.56
CA ALA A 45 10.38 10.09 -1.23
C ALA A 45 8.95 9.52 -1.10
N ASP A 46 7.95 10.22 -1.59
CA ASP A 46 6.53 9.85 -1.58
C ASP A 46 6.15 8.84 -2.68
N GLY A 47 7.10 8.38 -3.49
CA GLY A 47 6.94 7.27 -4.44
C GLY A 47 7.89 6.11 -4.18
N THR A 48 8.56 6.08 -3.02
CA THR A 48 9.44 4.97 -2.65
C THR A 48 8.65 3.75 -2.17
N THR A 49 9.33 2.61 -2.00
CA THR A 49 8.71 1.35 -1.56
C THR A 49 7.98 1.52 -0.23
N GLY A 50 6.72 1.12 -0.15
CA GLY A 50 5.90 1.23 1.06
C GLY A 50 5.35 2.63 1.33
N ALA A 51 5.57 3.60 0.44
CA ALA A 51 4.93 4.91 0.52
C ALA A 51 3.41 4.79 0.38
N LEU A 52 2.68 5.70 1.03
CA LEU A 52 1.35 6.09 0.57
C LEU A 52 1.58 6.95 -0.65
N TYR A 53 1.34 6.38 -1.84
CA TYR A 53 1.88 6.91 -3.08
C TYR A 53 1.44 8.36 -3.34
N GLY A 54 2.42 9.23 -3.58
CA GLY A 54 2.21 10.66 -3.83
C GLY A 54 1.76 11.46 -2.61
N GLN A 55 1.82 10.88 -1.39
CA GLN A 55 1.30 11.51 -0.17
C GLN A 55 2.29 11.46 0.99
N SER A 56 2.85 10.29 1.31
CA SER A 56 3.67 10.14 2.52
C SER A 56 4.76 9.07 2.35
N PRO A 57 6.04 9.42 2.56
CA PRO A 57 7.12 8.45 2.56
C PRO A 57 7.00 7.48 3.74
N PRO A 58 7.47 6.24 3.62
CA PRO A 58 7.67 5.36 4.77
C PRO A 58 8.70 5.96 5.73
N LEU A 59 8.60 5.61 7.01
CA LEU A 59 9.58 6.06 8.03
C LEU A 59 11.01 5.60 7.73
N VAL A 60 11.17 4.44 7.08
CA VAL A 60 12.46 3.87 6.72
C VAL A 60 12.34 2.98 5.49
N ASN A 61 13.41 2.90 4.70
CA ASN A 61 13.54 1.92 3.63
C ASN A 61 13.95 0.56 4.23
N ALA A 62 13.04 -0.42 4.22
CA ALA A 62 13.27 -1.76 4.72
C ALA A 62 13.44 -2.81 3.59
N CYS A 63 13.78 -2.39 2.37
CA CYS A 63 13.93 -3.31 1.23
C CYS A 63 15.04 -4.33 1.46
N ARG A 64 14.71 -5.60 1.20
CA ARG A 64 15.71 -6.65 0.88
C ARG A 64 16.17 -6.54 -0.57
N ALA A 65 17.28 -7.20 -0.88
CA ALA A 65 17.83 -7.27 -2.24
C ALA A 65 16.84 -7.91 -3.26
N PRO A 66 16.99 -7.62 -4.56
CA PRO A 66 16.13 -8.16 -5.61
C PRO A 66 16.09 -9.70 -5.61
N GLY A 67 14.94 -10.27 -6.00
CA GLY A 67 14.71 -11.73 -5.94
C GLY A 67 14.38 -12.28 -4.56
N LEU A 68 14.69 -11.57 -3.47
CA LEU A 68 14.23 -11.91 -2.13
C LEU A 68 12.76 -11.53 -1.94
N TRP A 69 12.11 -12.23 -1.02
CA TRP A 69 10.72 -11.94 -0.65
C TRP A 69 10.65 -10.80 0.36
N GLN A 70 9.73 -9.90 0.09
CA GLN A 70 9.35 -8.74 0.87
C GLN A 70 7.99 -9.02 1.49
N THR A 71 7.77 -8.69 2.76
CA THR A 71 6.46 -8.87 3.41
C THR A 71 5.81 -7.52 3.70
N TYR A 72 4.52 -7.40 3.39
CA TYR A 72 3.66 -6.33 3.89
C TYR A 72 2.59 -6.90 4.81
N ASP A 73 2.61 -6.42 6.05
CA ASP A 73 1.54 -6.62 7.02
C ASP A 73 0.84 -5.28 7.24
N LEU A 74 -0.35 -5.17 6.68
CA LEU A 74 -1.12 -3.93 6.56
C LEU A 74 -2.38 -3.99 7.42
N ILE A 75 -2.56 -3.00 8.29
CA ILE A 75 -3.83 -2.69 8.92
C ILE A 75 -4.44 -1.49 8.19
N TRP A 76 -5.65 -1.69 7.67
CA TRP A 76 -6.42 -0.70 6.94
C TRP A 76 -7.71 -0.35 7.67
N ILE A 77 -7.89 0.93 7.97
CA ILE A 77 -9.16 1.48 8.43
C ILE A 77 -9.74 2.28 7.27
N ALA A 78 -10.88 1.83 6.73
CA ALA A 78 -11.52 2.47 5.58
C ALA A 78 -12.05 3.87 5.94
N PRO A 79 -12.08 4.82 4.98
CA PRO A 79 -12.71 6.10 5.20
C PRO A 79 -14.22 5.93 5.42
N ARG A 80 -14.82 6.84 6.18
CA ARG A 80 -16.27 6.85 6.43
C ARG A 80 -16.88 8.13 5.90
N PHE A 81 -18.07 7.99 5.32
CA PHE A 81 -18.82 9.09 4.71
C PHE A 81 -20.25 9.14 5.25
N ALA A 82 -20.84 10.34 5.28
CA ALA A 82 -22.27 10.56 5.46
C ALA A 82 -22.78 11.35 4.24
N GLY A 83 -23.39 10.64 3.28
CA GLY A 83 -23.57 11.17 1.93
C GLY A 83 -22.22 11.48 1.31
N ASP A 84 -22.06 12.68 0.77
CA ASP A 84 -20.78 13.13 0.18
C ASP A 84 -19.78 13.69 1.20
N ARG A 85 -20.20 13.86 2.45
CA ARG A 85 -19.33 14.44 3.50
C ARG A 85 -18.41 13.38 4.09
N LEU A 86 -17.10 13.62 4.05
CA LEU A 86 -16.12 12.82 4.76
C LEU A 86 -16.32 12.98 6.28
N ILE A 87 -16.46 11.85 6.98
CA ILE A 87 -16.59 11.78 8.44
C ILE A 87 -15.25 11.39 9.09
N SER A 88 -14.50 10.48 8.46
CA SER A 88 -13.19 10.03 8.92
C SER A 88 -12.36 9.65 7.70
N PRO A 89 -11.09 10.06 7.61
CA PRO A 89 -10.19 9.57 6.56
C PRO A 89 -9.89 8.08 6.78
N ALA A 90 -9.26 7.49 5.77
CA ALA A 90 -8.65 6.19 5.90
C ALA A 90 -7.35 6.28 6.70
N TYR A 91 -7.01 5.19 7.39
CA TYR A 91 -5.74 5.07 8.11
C TYR A 91 -5.02 3.78 7.76
N VAL A 92 -3.69 3.88 7.71
CA VAL A 92 -2.76 2.79 7.40
C VAL A 92 -1.77 2.61 8.54
N THR A 93 -1.65 1.38 9.03
CA THR A 93 -0.46 0.91 9.74
C THR A 93 0.20 -0.16 8.89
N LEU A 94 1.45 0.04 8.52
CA LEU A 94 2.19 -0.87 7.65
C LEU A 94 3.47 -1.32 8.34
N PHE A 95 3.66 -2.64 8.43
CA PHE A 95 4.95 -3.25 8.67
C PHE A 95 5.50 -3.77 7.35
N PHE A 96 6.73 -3.36 7.03
CA PHE A 96 7.49 -3.82 5.89
C PHE A 96 8.65 -4.68 6.40
N ASN A 97 8.65 -5.98 6.08
CA ASN A 97 9.65 -6.93 6.59
C ASN A 97 9.73 -6.96 8.13
N GLY A 98 8.59 -6.77 8.80
CA GLY A 98 8.51 -6.68 10.26
C GLY A 98 8.90 -5.31 10.84
N VAL A 99 9.34 -4.36 10.01
CA VAL A 99 9.68 -3.00 10.43
C VAL A 99 8.47 -2.09 10.26
N LEU A 100 8.07 -1.39 11.32
CA LEU A 100 6.98 -0.40 11.26
C LEU A 100 7.39 0.78 10.38
N VAL A 101 6.70 0.99 9.26
CA VAL A 101 6.99 2.06 8.30
C VAL A 101 5.87 3.11 8.19
N HIS A 102 4.66 2.78 8.64
CA HIS A 102 3.56 3.72 8.86
C HIS A 102 2.83 3.33 10.14
N LEU A 103 2.54 4.30 11.00
CA LEU A 103 1.75 4.10 12.22
C LEU A 103 0.50 4.96 12.18
N MET A 104 -0.67 4.34 12.00
CA MET A 104 -1.97 5.02 11.93
C MET A 104 -1.93 6.27 11.03
N LYS A 105 -1.25 6.16 9.89
CA LYS A 105 -1.03 7.26 8.97
C LYS A 105 -2.30 7.52 8.17
N ASP A 106 -2.76 8.77 8.16
CA ASP A 106 -3.90 9.21 7.39
C ASP A 106 -3.61 9.20 5.88
N VAL A 107 -4.63 8.85 5.11
CA VAL A 107 -4.64 8.97 3.64
C VAL A 107 -5.37 10.27 3.27
N GLN A 108 -4.84 11.04 2.32
CA GLN A 108 -5.33 12.39 1.99
C GLN A 108 -6.47 12.40 0.95
N GLY A 109 -6.61 11.30 0.21
CA GLY A 109 -7.53 11.15 -0.91
C GLY A 109 -7.08 9.99 -1.79
N THR A 110 -7.71 9.83 -2.96
CA THR A 110 -7.26 8.82 -3.94
C THR A 110 -5.80 9.05 -4.35
N THR A 111 -4.99 7.99 -4.46
CA THR A 111 -3.59 8.16 -4.88
C THR A 111 -3.54 8.43 -6.38
N GLN A 112 -2.77 9.45 -6.78
CA GLN A 112 -2.57 9.81 -8.18
C GLN A 112 -1.13 10.26 -8.42
N HIS A 113 -0.60 9.92 -9.59
CA HIS A 113 0.73 10.35 -9.99
C HIS A 113 0.82 11.87 -10.06
N ARG A 114 1.76 12.46 -9.31
CA ARG A 114 2.06 13.90 -9.28
C ARG A 114 0.88 14.80 -8.92
N LYS A 115 -0.12 14.27 -8.20
CA LYS A 115 -1.31 15.04 -7.84
C LYS A 115 -1.86 14.62 -6.49
N THR A 116 -1.92 15.57 -5.57
CA THR A 116 -2.74 15.43 -4.35
C THR A 116 -4.21 15.53 -4.74
N THR A 117 -5.02 14.62 -4.21
CA THR A 117 -6.47 14.61 -4.46
C THR A 117 -7.23 14.68 -3.16
N GLU A 118 -8.52 15.01 -3.26
CA GLU A 118 -9.46 14.99 -2.15
C GLU A 118 -10.29 13.71 -2.18
N TYR A 119 -10.95 13.40 -1.06
CA TYR A 119 -11.89 12.29 -1.00
C TYR A 119 -13.13 12.55 -1.84
N LYS A 120 -13.53 11.55 -2.62
CA LYS A 120 -14.87 11.43 -3.18
C LYS A 120 -15.56 10.25 -2.50
N ALA A 121 -16.82 10.43 -2.07
CA ALA A 121 -17.57 9.35 -1.45
C ALA A 121 -17.65 8.13 -2.38
N HIS A 122 -17.45 6.95 -1.79
CA HIS A 122 -17.49 5.66 -2.48
C HIS A 122 -18.05 4.59 -1.53
N ALA A 123 -18.28 3.39 -2.06
CA ALA A 123 -18.76 2.27 -1.27
C ALA A 123 -17.83 1.95 -0.08
N PRO A 124 -18.37 1.53 1.08
CA PRO A 124 -17.57 1.27 2.29
C PRO A 124 -16.64 0.05 2.14
N VAL A 125 -16.85 -0.78 1.12
CA VAL A 125 -16.02 -1.92 0.75
C VAL A 125 -15.64 -1.79 -0.72
N GLY A 126 -14.41 -2.17 -1.06
CA GLY A 126 -13.89 -2.15 -2.42
C GLY A 126 -12.86 -3.26 -2.63
N PRO A 127 -12.41 -3.47 -3.87
CA PRO A 127 -11.50 -4.56 -4.20
C PRO A 127 -10.09 -4.31 -3.65
N LEU A 128 -9.32 -5.39 -3.51
CA LEU A 128 -7.86 -5.34 -3.51
C LEU A 128 -7.39 -5.38 -4.96
N LYS A 129 -6.60 -4.40 -5.39
CA LYS A 129 -6.02 -4.37 -6.75
C LYS A 129 -4.50 -4.40 -6.66
N LEU A 130 -3.88 -5.23 -7.49
CA LEU A 130 -2.43 -5.23 -7.72
C LEU A 130 -2.16 -4.53 -9.06
N GLN A 131 -1.19 -3.63 -9.10
CA GLN A 131 -0.87 -2.85 -10.30
C GLN A 131 0.02 -3.65 -11.26
N ASP A 132 -0.33 -3.65 -12.53
CA ASP A 132 0.58 -3.96 -13.62
C ASP A 132 1.19 -2.65 -14.14
N HIS A 133 2.45 -2.41 -13.82
CA HIS A 133 3.24 -1.27 -14.31
C HIS A 133 4.16 -1.68 -15.49
N ARG A 134 3.94 -2.86 -16.09
CA ARG A 134 4.81 -3.48 -17.11
C ARG A 134 6.19 -3.91 -16.59
N ASP A 135 6.38 -3.88 -15.28
CA ASP A 135 7.53 -4.44 -14.59
C ASP A 135 7.20 -5.84 -14.06
N LEU A 136 8.19 -6.72 -14.03
CA LEU A 136 8.03 -8.07 -13.52
C LEU A 136 8.06 -8.07 -11.99
N VAL A 137 6.90 -8.25 -11.36
CA VAL A 137 6.78 -8.44 -9.90
C VAL A 137 6.01 -9.72 -9.62
N ARG A 138 6.51 -10.54 -8.68
CA ARG A 138 5.85 -11.77 -8.24
C ARG A 138 5.17 -11.53 -6.90
N PHE A 139 4.01 -12.15 -6.71
CA PHE A 139 3.28 -12.13 -5.44
C PHE A 139 3.04 -13.56 -4.94
N ARG A 140 2.98 -13.73 -3.62
CA ARG A 140 2.51 -14.97 -2.97
C ARG A 140 1.88 -14.67 -1.61
N ASN A 141 1.29 -15.69 -1.01
CA ASN A 141 0.78 -15.66 0.37
C ASN A 141 -0.09 -14.42 0.64
N ILE A 142 -1.11 -14.22 -0.19
CA ILE A 142 -2.02 -13.08 -0.04
C ILE A 142 -3.23 -13.56 0.76
N TRP A 143 -3.46 -12.98 1.92
CA TRP A 143 -4.65 -13.25 2.70
C TRP A 143 -5.19 -11.97 3.33
N TYR A 144 -6.50 -11.96 3.52
CA TYR A 144 -7.23 -10.83 4.08
C TYR A 144 -8.10 -11.31 5.23
N ARG A 145 -8.19 -10.50 6.28
CA ARG A 145 -9.10 -10.69 7.40
C ARG A 145 -9.88 -9.39 7.66
N PRO A 146 -11.23 -9.42 7.71
CA PRO A 146 -12.00 -8.31 8.27
C PRO A 146 -11.51 -7.98 9.69
N LEU A 147 -11.60 -6.71 10.08
CA LEU A 147 -11.42 -6.34 11.48
C LEU A 147 -12.78 -5.94 12.05
N THR A 148 -13.08 -6.46 13.23
CA THR A 148 -14.25 -6.10 14.03
C THR A 148 -13.81 -5.42 15.31
N ALA A 149 -14.77 -4.84 16.06
CA ALA A 149 -14.50 -4.49 17.45
C ALA A 149 -14.15 -5.75 18.26
N TYR A 150 -13.42 -5.57 19.37
CA TYR A 150 -12.93 -6.67 20.21
C TYR A 150 -14.01 -7.72 20.58
N ASP A 151 -15.25 -7.27 20.82
CA ASP A 151 -16.37 -8.13 21.24
C ASP A 151 -17.39 -8.42 20.12
N GLN A 152 -17.04 -8.15 18.86
CA GLN A 152 -17.90 -8.42 17.71
C GLN A 152 -17.35 -9.61 16.90
N THR A 153 -18.18 -10.64 16.73
CA THR A 153 -17.89 -11.73 15.78
C THR A 153 -17.88 -11.18 14.36
N ALA A 154 -16.85 -11.53 13.59
CA ALA A 154 -16.83 -11.23 12.16
C ALA A 154 -18.09 -11.79 11.48
N PRO A 155 -18.75 -11.03 10.58
CA PRO A 155 -19.83 -11.59 9.79
C PRO A 155 -19.29 -12.80 9.01
N ALA A 156 -20.09 -13.87 9.02
CA ALA A 156 -19.80 -15.14 8.36
C ALA A 156 -19.62 -14.98 6.85
#